data_AF-Q9CVV6-F1
#
_entry.id   AF-Q9CVV6-F1
#
_cell.length_a   1.000
_cell.length_b   1.000
_cell.length_c   1.000
_cell.angle_alpha   90.00
_cell.angle_beta   90.00
_cell.angle_gamma   90.00
#
_symmetry.space_group_name_H-M   'P 1'
#
loop_
_entity.id
_entity.type
_entity.pdbx_description
1 polymer ?
#
loop_
_entity_poly.entity_id
_entity_poly.type
_entity_poly.pdbx_seq_one_letter_code
_entity_poly.pdbx_strand_id
1 'polypeptide(L)'
;ECVATTGDITVSVSTSFLPELSSVHPPHYFFTYRIRIEMSRDALPEKACQLDSRYWRITNAKGDVEEVQGPGVVGEFPIISPGRIYEYTSCTTFSTTSGYMEGYYTFHFLYFKDKVFNVAIPRFHMACPTFRVSIARLVS
;
A
#
# COMPACT_ATOMS: atom_id res chain seq x y z
N GLU A 1 -6.44 -8.47 4.92
CA GLU A 1 -6.36 -7.14 4.28
C GLU A 1 -6.19 -6.11 5.39
N CYS A 2 -5.37 -5.10 5.17
CA CYS A 2 -5.16 -4.00 6.12
C CYS A 2 -5.97 -2.80 5.64
N VAL A 3 -6.67 -2.12 6.55
CA VAL A 3 -7.59 -1.03 6.20
C VAL A 3 -7.40 0.18 7.12
N ALA A 4 -7.49 1.38 6.55
CA ALA A 4 -7.60 2.62 7.30
C ALA A 4 -8.66 3.52 6.65
N THR A 5 -9.44 4.22 7.48
CA THR A 5 -10.48 5.15 7.04
C THR A 5 -10.19 6.54 7.57
N THR A 6 -10.23 7.54 6.70
CA THR A 6 -10.06 8.96 7.04
C THR A 6 -11.26 9.74 6.51
N GLY A 7 -12.17 10.13 7.41
CA GLY A 7 -13.46 10.67 7.00
C GLY A 7 -14.23 9.65 6.16
N ASP A 8 -14.68 10.06 4.97
CA ASP A 8 -15.46 9.22 4.07
C ASP A 8 -14.61 8.34 3.14
N ILE A 9 -13.27 8.45 3.20
CA ILE A 9 -12.35 7.72 2.32
C ILE A 9 -11.72 6.54 3.06
N THR A 10 -11.79 5.36 2.46
CA THR A 10 -11.17 4.13 2.97
C THR A 10 -10.07 3.67 2.01
N VAL A 11 -8.91 3.36 2.58
CA VAL A 11 -7.76 2.77 1.90
C VAL A 11 -7.57 1.34 2.41
N SER A 12 -7.70 0.38 1.50
CA SER A 12 -7.50 -1.05 1.77
C SER A 12 -6.28 -1.56 1.02
N VAL A 13 -5.48 -2.40 1.68
CA VAL A 13 -4.26 -2.97 1.13
C VAL A 13 -4.26 -4.49 1.24
N SER A 14 -3.98 -5.15 0.12
CA SER A 14 -3.80 -6.60 0.00
C SER A 14 -2.40 -6.88 -0.53
N THR A 15 -1.61 -7.67 0.18
CA THR A 15 -0.21 -7.97 -0.16
C THR A 15 -0.05 -9.39 -0.64
N SER A 16 0.97 -9.66 -1.45
CA SER A 16 1.34 -11.02 -1.87
C SER A 16 2.85 -11.14 -1.95
N PHE A 17 3.38 -12.26 -1.44
CA PHE A 17 4.78 -12.64 -1.61
C PHE A 17 4.95 -13.38 -2.94
N LEU A 18 5.99 -13.05 -3.72
CA LEU A 18 6.28 -13.73 -4.99
C LEU A 18 7.57 -14.56 -4.84
N PRO A 19 7.46 -15.89 -4.59
CA PRO A 19 8.63 -16.75 -4.40
C PRO A 19 9.54 -16.80 -5.64
N GLU A 20 8.97 -16.74 -6.84
CA GLU A 20 9.69 -16.86 -8.11
C GLU A 20 10.66 -15.69 -8.38
N LEU A 21 10.38 -14.51 -7.81
CA LEU A 21 11.21 -13.31 -7.91
C LEU A 21 12.04 -13.06 -6.64
N SER A 22 12.02 -14.02 -5.72
CA SER A 22 12.67 -13.91 -4.41
C SER A 22 13.82 -14.89 -4.28
N SER A 23 14.88 -14.48 -3.57
CA SER A 23 16.04 -15.31 -3.29
C SER A 23 16.54 -15.06 -1.86
N VAL A 24 17.06 -16.12 -1.23
CA VAL A 24 17.66 -16.03 0.11
C VAL A 24 19.11 -15.53 0.03
N HIS A 25 19.79 -15.83 -1.09
CA HIS A 25 21.17 -15.40 -1.33
C HIS A 25 21.38 -15.02 -2.82
N PRO A 26 21.67 -13.74 -3.13
CA PRO A 26 21.61 -12.59 -2.23
C PRO A 26 20.19 -12.39 -1.67
N PRO A 27 20.01 -11.80 -0.47
CA PRO A 27 18.68 -11.65 0.12
C PRO A 27 17.85 -10.62 -0.68
N HIS A 28 16.80 -11.12 -1.32
CA HIS A 28 15.89 -10.32 -2.13
C HIS A 28 14.48 -10.90 -1.99
N TYR A 29 13.59 -10.21 -1.28
CA TYR A 29 12.22 -10.67 -1.04
C TYR A 29 11.23 -9.75 -1.75
N PHE A 30 10.58 -10.28 -2.78
CA PHE A 30 9.69 -9.52 -3.65
C PHE A 30 8.24 -9.63 -3.17
N PHE A 31 7.60 -8.49 -3.00
CA PHE A 31 6.19 -8.40 -2.63
C PHE A 31 5.45 -7.51 -3.62
N THR A 32 4.22 -7.91 -3.94
CA THR A 32 3.24 -7.03 -4.58
C THR A 32 2.24 -6.55 -3.56
N TYR A 33 1.68 -5.37 -3.79
CA TYR A 33 0.56 -4.86 -3.02
C TYR A 33 -0.46 -4.25 -3.96
N ARG A 34 -1.73 -4.59 -3.73
CA ARG A 34 -2.89 -3.98 -4.37
C ARG A 34 -3.51 -3.02 -3.39
N ILE A 35 -3.71 -1.78 -3.83
CA ILE A 35 -4.32 -0.72 -3.03
C ILE A 35 -5.66 -0.38 -3.64
N ARG A 36 -6.66 -0.26 -2.78
CA ARG A 36 -8.01 0.15 -3.11
C ARG A 36 -8.35 1.39 -2.32
N ILE A 37 -8.68 2.47 -3.02
CA ILE A 37 -9.11 3.75 -2.45
C ILE A 37 -10.57 3.94 -2.82
N GLU A 38 -11.44 4.07 -1.84
CA GLU A 38 -12.87 4.29 -2.08
C GLU A 38 -13.42 5.42 -1.21
N MET A 39 -14.48 6.05 -1.68
CA MET A 39 -15.29 6.95 -0.87
C MET A 39 -16.68 6.35 -0.68
N SER A 40 -17.21 6.44 0.53
CA SER A 40 -18.52 5.90 0.87
C SER A 40 -19.64 6.51 0.00
N ARG A 41 -20.72 5.76 -0.23
CA ARG A 41 -21.84 6.19 -1.09
C ARG A 41 -22.70 7.29 -0.47
N ASP A 42 -22.69 7.38 0.87
CA ASP A 42 -23.42 8.35 1.67
C ASP A 42 -22.67 9.68 1.84
N ALA A 43 -21.42 9.77 1.37
CA ALA A 43 -20.68 11.02 1.31
C ALA A 43 -21.37 12.03 0.38
N LEU A 44 -21.27 13.31 0.75
CA LEU A 44 -21.82 14.40 -0.05
C LEU A 44 -21.03 14.56 -1.37
N PRO A 45 -21.67 14.84 -2.52
CA PRO A 45 -20.98 15.03 -3.81
C PRO A 45 -19.89 16.10 -3.78
N GLU A 46 -20.04 17.14 -2.95
CA GLU A 46 -19.07 18.22 -2.78
C GLU A 46 -17.75 17.75 -2.14
N LYS A 47 -17.75 16.56 -1.51
CA LYS A 47 -16.55 15.92 -0.96
C LYS A 47 -15.65 15.31 -2.04
N ALA A 48 -16.04 15.33 -3.31
CA ALA A 48 -15.18 14.84 -4.38
C ALA A 48 -13.80 15.52 -4.34
N CYS A 49 -12.76 14.71 -4.42
CA CYS A 49 -11.37 15.11 -4.21
C CYS A 49 -10.44 14.39 -5.19
N GLN A 50 -9.31 15.01 -5.51
CA GLN A 50 -8.29 14.42 -6.38
C GLN A 50 -7.02 14.14 -5.60
N LEU A 51 -6.39 13.01 -5.91
CA LEU A 51 -5.10 12.61 -5.36
C LEU A 51 -3.99 13.44 -6.03
N ASP A 52 -3.20 14.15 -5.23
CA ASP A 52 -2.05 14.94 -5.70
C ASP A 52 -0.72 14.20 -5.57
N SER A 53 -0.46 13.62 -4.40
CA SER A 53 0.83 12.99 -4.10
C SER A 53 0.71 11.89 -3.05
N ARG A 54 1.77 11.12 -2.92
CA ARG A 54 1.91 10.04 -1.94
C ARG A 54 3.18 10.23 -1.12
N TYR A 55 3.11 9.80 0.13
CA TYR A 55 4.24 9.61 1.01
C TYR A 55 4.22 8.17 1.54
N TRP A 56 5.36 7.52 1.48
CA TRP A 56 5.59 6.18 2.02
C TRP A 56 6.77 6.18 2.96
N ARG A 57 6.60 5.51 4.09
CA ARG A 57 7.65 5.12 5.01
C ARG A 57 7.77 3.59 4.98
N ILE A 58 8.88 3.10 4.48
CA ILE A 58 9.15 1.69 4.23
C ILE A 58 10.20 1.24 5.23
N THR A 59 9.89 0.26 6.09
CA THR A 59 10.82 -0.21 7.12
C THR A 59 11.07 -1.70 6.97
N ASN A 60 12.35 -2.08 6.91
CA ASN A 60 12.74 -3.49 6.86
C ASN A 60 12.86 -4.10 8.27
N ALA A 61 13.11 -5.41 8.38
CA ALA A 61 13.20 -6.08 9.69
C ALA A 61 14.45 -5.72 10.51
N LYS A 62 15.44 -5.07 9.91
CA LYS A 62 16.65 -4.57 10.60
C LYS A 62 16.46 -3.15 11.16
N GLY A 63 15.34 -2.50 10.85
CA GLY A 63 15.05 -1.14 11.24
C GLY A 63 15.56 -0.09 10.26
N ASP A 64 16.09 -0.48 9.09
CA ASP A 64 16.42 0.47 8.04
C ASP A 64 15.13 1.05 7.45
N VAL A 65 15.10 2.37 7.28
CA VAL A 65 13.93 3.13 6.82
C VAL A 65 14.25 3.80 5.48
N GLU A 66 13.34 3.66 4.53
CA GLU A 66 13.32 4.39 3.27
C GLU A 66 12.04 5.24 3.20
N GLU A 67 12.18 6.50 2.80
CA GLU A 67 11.06 7.42 2.59
C GLU A 67 10.91 7.71 1.10
N VAL A 68 9.71 7.49 0.57
CA VAL A 68 9.40 7.73 -0.83
C VAL A 68 8.27 8.74 -0.91
N GLN A 69 8.54 9.89 -1.53
CA GLN A 69 7.55 10.92 -1.80
C GLN A 69 7.51 11.22 -3.29
N GLY A 70 6.30 11.39 -3.84
CA GLY A 70 6.17 11.72 -5.25
C GLY A 70 4.74 12.03 -5.69
N PRO A 71 4.58 12.61 -6.89
CA PRO A 71 3.28 12.99 -7.43
C PRO A 71 2.47 11.76 -7.86
N GLY A 72 1.16 11.82 -7.65
CA GLY A 72 0.19 10.83 -8.05
C GLY A 72 0.43 9.43 -7.47
N VAL A 73 -0.15 8.43 -8.12
CA VAL A 73 0.09 6.99 -7.92
C VAL A 73 0.21 6.34 -9.29
N VAL A 74 1.27 5.55 -9.50
CA VAL A 74 1.53 4.87 -10.79
C VAL A 74 1.47 5.77 -12.04
N GLY A 75 1.75 7.07 -11.88
CA GLY A 75 1.68 8.07 -12.97
C GLY A 75 0.30 8.71 -13.17
N GLU A 76 -0.68 8.36 -12.34
CA GLU A 76 -2.07 8.84 -12.40
C GLU A 76 -2.43 9.74 -11.19
N PHE A 77 -3.44 10.58 -11.39
CA PHE A 77 -3.99 11.51 -10.39
C PHE A 77 -5.51 11.30 -10.28
N PRO A 78 -5.95 10.18 -9.69
CA PRO A 78 -7.36 9.79 -9.71
C PRO A 78 -8.25 10.75 -8.90
N ILE A 79 -9.45 10.99 -9.42
CA ILE A 79 -10.53 11.66 -8.71
C ILE A 79 -11.34 10.60 -7.96
N ILE A 80 -11.60 10.83 -6.67
CA ILE A 80 -12.45 10.03 -5.81
C ILE A 80 -13.71 10.84 -5.48
N SER A 81 -14.86 10.23 -5.69
CA SER A 81 -16.20 10.80 -5.47
C SER A 81 -17.08 9.76 -4.78
N PRO A 82 -18.25 10.11 -4.22
CA PRO A 82 -19.09 9.17 -3.49
C PRO A 82 -19.38 7.88 -4.29
N GLY A 83 -19.10 6.73 -3.68
CA GLY A 83 -19.26 5.41 -4.30
C GLY A 83 -18.21 5.02 -5.35
N ARG A 84 -17.26 5.89 -5.67
CA ARG A 84 -16.17 5.59 -6.61
C ARG A 84 -15.07 4.82 -5.91
N ILE A 85 -14.50 3.88 -6.66
CA ILE A 85 -13.38 3.04 -6.26
C ILE A 85 -12.27 3.24 -7.27
N TYR A 86 -11.05 3.43 -6.78
CA TYR A 86 -9.83 3.40 -7.57
C TYR A 86 -8.92 2.30 -7.05
N GLU A 87 -8.38 1.48 -7.94
CA GLU A 87 -7.48 0.38 -7.59
C GLU A 87 -6.22 0.46 -8.43
N TYR A 88 -5.09 0.17 -7.79
CA TYR A 88 -3.82 0.00 -8.48
C TYR A 88 -2.97 -1.07 -7.79
N THR A 89 -2.03 -1.64 -8.55
CA THR A 89 -1.06 -2.61 -8.04
C THR A 89 0.34 -2.07 -8.23
N SER A 90 1.20 -2.29 -7.23
CA SER A 90 2.61 -2.00 -7.32
C SER A 90 3.41 -3.06 -6.56
N CYS A 91 4.71 -2.87 -6.43
CA CYS A 91 5.61 -3.84 -5.82
C CYS A 91 6.71 -3.15 -5.01
N THR A 92 7.31 -3.91 -4.10
CA THR A 92 8.45 -3.49 -3.30
C THR A 92 9.36 -4.69 -3.06
N THR A 93 10.61 -4.43 -2.72
CA THR A 93 11.59 -5.45 -2.38
C THR A 93 12.20 -5.15 -1.03
N PHE A 94 12.44 -6.20 -0.23
CA PHE A 94 13.17 -6.10 1.02
C PHE A 94 14.43 -6.96 0.96
N SER A 95 15.49 -6.50 1.63
CA SER A 95 16.69 -7.29 1.93
C SER A 95 16.53 -8.19 3.17
N THR A 96 15.31 -8.25 3.72
CA THR A 96 14.91 -9.04 4.89
C THR A 96 13.64 -9.85 4.58
N THR A 97 13.44 -10.95 5.30
CA THR A 97 12.26 -11.84 5.12
C THR A 97 10.93 -11.14 5.43
N SER A 98 10.96 -10.04 6.18
CA SER A 98 9.81 -9.23 6.48
C SER A 98 10.12 -7.74 6.45
N GLY A 99 9.07 -6.95 6.34
CA GLY A 99 9.09 -5.49 6.40
C GLY A 99 7.66 -4.97 6.56
N TYR A 100 7.52 -3.66 6.68
CA TYR A 100 6.22 -3.01 6.68
C TYR A 100 6.29 -1.67 5.96
N MET A 101 5.14 -1.25 5.47
CA MET A 101 4.96 0.06 4.85
C MET A 101 3.78 0.76 5.51
N GLU A 102 3.91 2.07 5.64
CA GLU A 102 2.87 2.98 6.12
C GLU A 102 3.04 4.32 5.43
N GLY A 103 2.03 5.19 5.48
CA GLY A 103 2.11 6.47 4.79
C GLY A 103 0.77 7.17 4.67
N TYR A 104 0.69 8.09 3.71
CA TYR A 104 -0.53 8.82 3.41
C TYR A 104 -0.56 9.29 1.96
N TYR A 105 -1.76 9.52 1.47
CA TYR A 105 -2.01 10.28 0.24
C TYR A 105 -2.39 11.70 0.60
N THR A 106 -1.93 12.66 -0.20
CA THR A 106 -2.39 14.04 -0.13
C THR A 106 -3.45 14.26 -1.21
N PHE A 107 -4.60 14.76 -0.80
CA PHE A 107 -5.74 15.07 -1.64
C PHE A 107 -6.10 16.55 -1.55
N HIS A 108 -6.65 17.11 -2.62
CA HIS A 108 -7.38 18.37 -2.58
C HIS A 108 -8.84 18.17 -2.96
N PHE A 109 -9.73 18.99 -2.38
CA PHE A 109 -11.14 19.01 -2.78
C PHE A 109 -11.33 19.74 -4.12
N LEU A 110 -12.20 19.20 -4.98
CA LEU A 110 -12.49 19.79 -6.29
C LEU A 110 -13.37 21.05 -6.19
N TYR A 111 -14.23 21.12 -5.16
CA TYR A 111 -15.21 22.20 -5.00
C TYR A 111 -14.84 23.19 -3.88
N PHE A 112 -13.82 22.90 -3.08
CA PHE A 112 -13.34 23.77 -2.02
C PHE A 112 -11.93 24.27 -2.32
N LYS A 113 -11.80 25.56 -2.66
CA LYS A 113 -10.52 26.18 -3.00
C LYS A 113 -9.48 26.00 -1.90
N ASP A 114 -8.28 25.59 -2.28
CA ASP A 114 -7.09 25.45 -1.44
C ASP A 114 -7.27 24.56 -0.20
N LYS A 115 -8.27 23.67 -0.21
CA LYS A 115 -8.49 22.69 0.86
C LYS A 115 -7.79 21.38 0.52
N VAL A 116 -6.62 21.21 1.11
CA VAL A 116 -5.78 20.01 1.03
C VAL A 116 -5.87 19.22 2.34
N PHE A 117 -5.87 17.90 2.26
CA PHE A 117 -5.90 17.01 3.42
C PHE A 117 -5.15 15.70 3.13
N ASN A 118 -4.74 15.01 4.19
CA ASN A 118 -4.09 13.71 4.08
C ASN A 118 -5.08 12.58 4.39
N VAL A 119 -4.97 11.49 3.63
CA VAL A 119 -5.69 10.24 3.85
C VAL A 119 -4.68 9.18 4.26
N ALA A 120 -4.88 8.58 5.43
CA ALA A 120 -3.96 7.58 5.96
C ALA A 120 -3.97 6.30 5.13
N ILE A 121 -2.79 5.76 4.88
CA ILE A 121 -2.62 4.39 4.39
C ILE A 121 -2.35 3.53 5.64
N PRO A 122 -3.07 2.41 5.84
CA PRO A 122 -2.83 1.57 7.00
C PRO A 122 -1.39 1.06 6.99
N ARG A 123 -0.78 0.89 8.17
CA ARG A 123 0.44 0.09 8.26
C ARG A 123 0.13 -1.34 7.87
N PHE A 124 0.82 -1.87 6.87
CA PHE A 124 0.69 -3.27 6.46
C PHE A 124 2.05 -3.97 6.49
N HIS A 125 2.03 -5.19 7.02
CA HIS A 125 3.21 -6.03 7.15
C HIS A 125 3.29 -7.00 5.97
N MET A 126 4.48 -7.18 5.46
CA MET A 126 4.81 -8.16 4.44
C MET A 126 5.82 -9.13 5.04
N ALA A 127 5.51 -10.42 4.99
CA ALA A 127 6.38 -11.46 5.52
C ALA A 127 6.40 -12.63 4.55
N CYS A 128 7.60 -13.09 4.22
CA CYS A 128 7.81 -14.36 3.55
C CYS A 128 7.28 -15.47 4.46
N PRO A 129 6.40 -16.36 3.97
CA PRO A 129 5.99 -17.53 4.73
C PRO A 129 7.21 -18.36 5.11
N THR A 130 7.21 -18.94 6.31
CA THR A 130 8.26 -19.89 6.70
C THR A 130 8.20 -21.11 5.79
N PHE A 131 9.31 -21.44 5.12
CA PHE A 131 9.44 -22.74 4.47
C PHE A 131 9.34 -23.84 5.54
N ARG A 132 8.22 -24.56 5.59
CA ARG A 132 8.19 -25.87 6.23
C ARG A 132 8.82 -26.85 5.25
N VAL A 133 10.06 -27.26 5.51
CA VAL A 133 10.60 -28.46 4.86
C VAL A 133 9.74 -29.62 5.33
N SER A 134 8.92 -30.15 4.43
CA SER A 134 8.28 -31.45 4.66
C SER A 134 9.40 -32.48 4.79
N ILE A 135 9.63 -32.96 6.01
CA ILE A 135 10.48 -34.13 6.27
C ILE A 135 9.73 -35.36 5.75
N ALA A 136 9.68 -35.50 4.42
CA ALA A 136 9.07 -36.62 3.74
C ALA A 136 10.03 -37.13 2.67
N ARG A 137 11.22 -37.55 3.11
CA ARG A 137 12.10 -38.56 2.48
C ARG A 137 13.41 -38.65 3.25
N LEU A 138 13.36 -39.30 4.41
CA LEU A 138 14.50 -39.93 5.05
C LEU A 138 13.98 -41.19 5.74
N VAL A 139 13.57 -42.16 4.93
CA VAL A 139 13.60 -43.57 5.32
C VAL A 139 14.18 -44.30 4.13
N SER A 140 15.47 -44.60 4.25
CA SER A 140 16.24 -45.54 3.44
C SER A 140 15.81 -46.97 3.75
#